data_AF-A0A8S3AH53-F1
#
_entry.id   AF-A0A8S3AH53-F1
#
_cell.length_a   1.000
_cell.length_b   1.000
_cell.length_c   1.000
_cell.angle_alpha   90.00
_cell.angle_beta   90.00
_cell.angle_gamma   90.00
#
_symmetry.space_group_name_H-M   'P 1'
#
loop_
_entity.id
_entity.type
_entity.pdbx_description
1 polymer ?
#
loop_
_entity_poly.entity_id
_entity_poly.type
_entity_poly.pdbx_seq_one_letter_code
_entity_poly.pdbx_strand_id
1 'polypeptide(L)' 'KFLTLKELDTLGLSHLIGSDLLRAYMHGYFMDIRLYNQAKSVAEPFAFAEYRKQKLRAKIDLKR' A
#
# COMPACT_ATOMS: atom_id res chain seq x y z
N LYS A 1 7.22 7.90 7.30
CA LYS A 1 6.67 6.53 7.47
C LYS A 1 7.77 5.53 7.16
N PHE A 2 7.97 4.50 8.00
CA PHE A 2 8.88 3.39 7.69
C PHE A 2 8.15 2.36 6.81
N LEU A 3 8.85 1.86 5.78
CA LEU A 3 8.37 0.87 4.82
C LEU A 3 9.41 -0.23 4.66
N THR A 4 8.94 -1.47 4.66
CA THR A 4 9.76 -2.64 4.31
C THR A 4 9.92 -2.75 2.79
N LEU A 5 10.93 -3.52 2.34
CA LEU A 5 11.12 -3.84 0.91
C LEU A 5 9.84 -4.41 0.28
N LYS A 6 9.14 -5.31 0.98
CA LYS A 6 7.89 -5.91 0.50
C LYS A 6 6.77 -4.88 0.32
N GLU A 7 6.62 -3.96 1.26
CA GLU A 7 5.62 -2.89 1.16
C GLU A 7 5.93 -1.93 0.01
N LEU A 8 7.22 -1.62 -0.18
CA LEU A 8 7.69 -0.78 -1.27
C LEU A 8 7.38 -1.41 -2.63
N ASP A 9 7.60 -2.73 -2.75
CA ASP A 9 7.34 -3.51 -3.96
C ASP A 9 5.83 -3.64 -4.24
N THR A 10 5.03 -3.86 -3.18
CA THR A 10 3.56 -3.90 -3.28
C THR A 10 2.99 -2.57 -3.78
N LEU A 11 3.60 -1.45 -3.41
CA LEU A 11 3.22 -0.11 -3.87
C LEU A 11 3.81 0.24 -5.26
N GLY A 12 4.63 -0.63 -5.84
CA GLY A 12 5.32 -0.38 -7.12
C GLY A 12 6.41 0.70 -7.02
N LEU A 13 6.89 1.01 -5.81
CA LEU A 13 7.85 2.09 -5.54
C LEU A 13 9.31 1.62 -5.48
N SER A 14 9.59 0.35 -5.78
CA SER A 14 10.95 -0.22 -5.76
C SER A 14 11.94 0.51 -6.67
N HIS A 15 11.46 1.13 -7.74
CA HIS A 15 12.28 1.93 -8.65
C HIS A 15 12.79 3.25 -8.03
N LEU A 16 12.24 3.66 -6.88
CA LEU A 16 12.70 4.85 -6.15
C LEU A 16 13.88 4.55 -5.22
N ILE A 17 14.30 3.29 -5.08
CA ILE A 17 15.47 2.92 -4.28
C ILE A 17 16.72 3.59 -4.88
N GLY A 18 17.44 4.35 -4.05
CA GLY A 18 18.59 5.14 -4.48
C GLY A 18 18.27 6.59 -4.87
N SER A 19 16.99 6.97 -4.89
CA SER A 19 16.57 8.38 -4.99
C SER A 19 16.53 9.05 -3.61
N ASP A 20 16.57 10.39 -3.59
CA ASP A 20 16.47 11.18 -2.37
C ASP A 20 15.10 11.09 -1.68
N LEU A 21 14.09 10.49 -2.34
CA LEU A 21 12.75 10.29 -1.78
C LEU A 21 12.69 9.15 -0.76
N LEU A 22 13.67 8.24 -0.78
CA LEU A 22 13.76 7.11 0.11
C LEU A 22 15.05 7.15 0.92
N ARG A 23 14.91 7.23 2.24
CA ARG A 23 16.05 7.13 3.15
C ARG A 23 16.21 5.69 3.63
N ALA A 24 17.24 5.00 3.16
CA ALA A 24 17.56 3.65 3.63
C ALA A 24 17.84 3.64 5.14
N TYR A 25 17.28 2.67 5.86
CA TYR A 25 17.50 2.49 7.28
C TYR A 25 17.35 1.03 7.71
N MET A 26 18.44 0.45 8.23
CA MET A 26 18.55 -0.95 8.70
C MET A 26 18.13 -1.99 7.65
N HIS A 27 16.83 -2.27 7.54
CA HIS A 27 16.24 -3.29 6.66
C HIS A 27 15.05 -2.76 5.83
N GLY A 28 14.89 -1.45 5.73
CA GLY A 28 13.81 -0.81 4.99
C GLY A 28 14.13 0.63 4.63
N TYR A 29 13.08 1.39 4.34
CA TYR A 29 13.18 2.76 3.85
C TYR A 29 12.21 3.68 4.59
N PHE A 30 12.66 4.88 4.90
CA PHE A 30 11.80 5.96 5.32
C PHE A 30 11.37 6.80 4.11
N MET A 31 10.07 7.09 4.04
CA MET A 31 9.46 7.98 3.06
C MET A 31 8.65 9.06 3.79
N ASP A 32 8.53 10.25 3.19
CA ASP A 32 7.60 11.28 3.66
C ASP A 32 6.17 10.73 3.73
N ILE A 33 5.45 11.04 4.82
CA ILE A 33 4.11 10.49 5.05
C ILE A 33 3.09 10.98 4.02
N ARG A 34 3.25 12.18 3.46
CA ARG A 34 2.39 12.73 2.42
C ARG A 34 2.54 11.95 1.13
N LEU A 35 3.79 11.63 0.75
CA LEU A 35 4.10 10.84 -0.44
C LEU A 35 3.57 9.41 -0.31
N TYR A 36 3.74 8.79 0.87
CA TYR A 36 3.18 7.47 1.16
C TYR A 36 1.66 7.45 1.00
N ASN A 37 0.95 8.45 1.54
CA ASN A 37 -0.50 8.51 1.44
C ASN A 37 -0.98 8.67 -0.01
N GLN A 38 -0.28 9.48 -0.81
CA GLN A 38 -0.56 9.62 -2.25
C GLN A 38 -0.31 8.30 -2.97
N ALA A 39 0.85 7.68 -2.79
CA ALA A 39 1.18 6.40 -3.41
C ALA A 39 0.17 5.32 -3.03
N LYS A 40 -0.24 5.26 -1.75
CA LYS A 40 -1.28 4.34 -1.29
C LYS A 40 -2.62 4.61 -1.98
N SER A 41 -3.02 5.87 -2.13
CA SER A 41 -4.27 6.21 -2.83
C SER A 41 -4.26 5.81 -4.30
N VAL A 42 -3.09 5.85 -4.94
CA VAL A 42 -2.89 5.46 -6.34
C VAL A 42 -2.75 3.95 -6.50
N ALA A 43 -2.11 3.26 -5.56
CA ALA A 43 -1.92 1.81 -5.57
C ALA A 43 -3.19 1.03 -5.17
N GLU A 44 -4.08 1.65 -4.39
CA GLU A 44 -5.37 1.08 -3.99
C GLU A 44 -6.60 1.80 -4.60
N PRO A 45 -6.69 2.02 -5.93
CA PRO A 45 -7.85 2.72 -6.49
C PRO A 45 -9.15 1.90 -6.35
N PHE A 46 -9.03 0.57 -6.19
CA PHE A 46 -10.17 -0.36 -6.09
C PHE A 46 -10.19 -1.19 -4.79
N ALA A 47 -9.20 -1.09 -3.90
CA ALA A 47 -9.16 -1.93 -2.70
C ALA A 47 -10.37 -1.68 -1.79
N PHE A 48 -10.85 -0.44 -1.71
CA PHE A 48 -12.07 -0.12 -0.98
C PHE A 48 -13.33 -0.71 -1.65
N ALA A 49 -13.39 -0.69 -2.98
CA ALA A 49 -14.52 -1.23 -3.74
C ALA A 49 -14.58 -2.78 -3.66
N GLU A 50 -13.43 -3.44 -3.77
CA GLU A 50 -13.30 -4.89 -3.63
C GLU A 50 -13.54 -5.34 -2.18
N TYR A 51 -13.06 -4.60 -1.18
CA TYR A 51 -13.41 -4.86 0.23
C TYR A 51 -14.92 -4.76 0.49
N ARG A 52 -15.60 -3.76 -0.09
CA ARG A 52 -17.07 -3.62 -0.02
C ARG A 52 -17.79 -4.80 -0.68
N LYS A 53 -17.34 -5.24 -1.85
CA LYS A 53 -17.87 -6.41 -2.58
C LYS A 53 -17.71 -7.69 -1.77
N GLN A 54 -16.53 -7.92 -1.20
CA GLN A 54 -16.26 -9.09 -0.37
C GLN A 54 -17.12 -9.10 0.90
N LYS A 55 -17.28 -7.96 1.58
CA LYS A 55 -18.21 -7.87 2.73
C LYS A 55 -19.66 -8.12 2.35
N LEU A 56 -20.10 -7.66 1.18
CA LEU A 56 -21.47 -7.89 0.71
C LEU A 56 -21.69 -9.37 0.40
N ARG A 57 -20.74 -10.03 -0.29
CA ARG A 57 -20.78 -11.49 -0.54
C ARG A 57 -20.77 -12.29 0.76
N ALA A 58 -19.89 -11.96 1.70
CA ALA A 58 -19.84 -12.63 3.00
C ALA A 58 -21.17 -12.53 3.76
N LYS A 59 -21.88 -11.40 3.68
CA LYS A 59 -23.21 -11.24 4.28
C LYS A 59 -24.31 -12.07 3.59
N ILE A 60 -24.17 -12.34 2.29
CA ILE A 60 -25.11 -13.18 1.53
C ILE A 60 -24.87 -14.65 1.84
N ASP A 61 -23.61 -15.08 1.91
CA ASP A 61 -23.25 -16.47 2.27
C ASP A 61 -23.60 -16.80 3.74
N LEU A 62 -23.45 -15.85 4.67
CA LEU A 62 -23.87 -16.02 6.08
C LEU A 62 -25.38 -16.16 6.27
N LYS A 63 -26.19 -15.81 5.26
CA LYS A 63 -27.65 -15.90 5.29
C LYS A 63 -28.19 -17.12 4.55
N ARG A 64 -27.31 -17.96 4.00
CA ARG A 64 -27.65 -19.19 3.29
C ARG A 64 -27.52 -20.40 4.20
#